data_AF-A0A2J8U0K4-F1
#
_entry.id   AF-A0A2J8U0K4-F1
#
_cell.length_a   1.000
_cell.length_b   1.000
_cell.length_c   1.000
_cell.angle_alpha   90.00
_cell.angle_beta   90.00
_cell.angle_gamma   90.00
#
_symmetry.space_group_name_H-M   'P 1'
#
loop_
_entity.id
_entity.type
_entity.pdbx_description
1 polymer ?
#
loop_
_entity_poly.entity_id
_entity_poly.type
_entity_poly.pdbx_seq_one_letter_code
_entity_poly.pdbx_strand_id
1 'polypeptide(L)'
;MKDEPGSTNLFTKLDSVFIRKEPFGLVLIIVPWNYPVNLTLVPLVGALAAGNCVVLKPSEISQGTEKVLAEVLPQYLDQSCFAVVLGGPQETGQL
;
A
#
# COMPACT_ATOMS: atom_id res chain seq x y z
N MET A 1 10.22 2.81 12.15
CA MET A 1 10.19 4.29 12.00
C MET A 1 10.78 4.91 13.27
N LYS A 2 11.29 6.14 13.22
CA LYS A 2 11.84 6.82 14.41
C LYS A 2 10.70 7.38 15.27
N ASP A 3 10.90 7.39 16.57
CA ASP A 3 9.97 7.99 17.52
C ASP A 3 10.05 9.52 17.44
N GLU A 4 8.89 10.16 17.31
CA GLU A 4 8.77 11.62 17.31
C GLU A 4 8.45 12.08 18.73
N PRO A 5 9.22 13.01 19.33
CA PRO A 5 9.00 13.42 20.71
C PRO A 5 7.62 14.09 20.88
N GLY A 6 6.87 13.67 21.90
CA GLY A 6 5.56 14.22 22.23
C GLY A 6 5.66 15.40 23.20
N SER A 7 4.60 16.21 23.26
CA SER A 7 4.53 17.30 24.22
C SER A 7 4.26 16.79 25.64
N THR A 8 4.99 17.32 26.61
CA THR A 8 4.81 17.02 28.04
C THR A 8 4.26 18.25 28.76
N ASN A 9 3.45 18.05 29.80
CA ASN A 9 3.05 19.11 30.72
C ASN A 9 3.79 18.98 32.07
N LEU A 10 3.47 19.84 33.04
CA LEU A 10 4.13 19.82 34.35
C LEU A 10 3.94 18.49 35.10
N PHE A 11 2.77 17.85 34.94
CA PHE A 11 2.45 16.60 35.59
C PHE A 11 3.13 15.38 34.93
N THR A 12 3.39 15.44 33.62
CA THR A 12 3.96 14.33 32.84
C THR A 12 5.43 14.56 32.46
N LYS A 13 6.14 15.46 33.16
CA LYS A 13 7.49 15.90 32.79
C LYS A 13 8.57 14.82 32.97
N LEU A 14 8.30 13.83 33.82
CA LEU A 14 9.19 12.69 34.05
C LEU A 14 8.84 11.48 33.16
N ASP A 15 7.75 11.56 32.40
CA ASP A 15 7.29 10.48 31.53
C ASP A 15 8.03 10.50 30.19
N SER A 16 8.15 9.34 29.54
CA SER A 16 8.58 9.24 28.15
C SER A 16 7.36 9.31 27.24
N VAL A 17 7.19 10.43 26.53
CA VAL A 17 6.07 10.66 25.61
C VAL A 17 6.60 10.79 24.20
N PHE A 18 6.11 9.94 23.30
CA PHE A 18 6.48 9.96 21.88
C PHE A 18 5.34 9.44 21.00
N ILE A 19 5.43 9.76 19.71
CA ILE A 19 4.56 9.26 18.66
C ILE A 19 5.39 8.29 17.82
N ARG A 20 4.94 7.04 17.74
CA ARG A 20 5.50 6.03 16.83
C ARG A 20 4.51 5.72 15.73
N LYS A 21 4.97 5.79 14.48
CA LYS A 21 4.21 5.37 13.31
C LYS A 21 4.49 3.89 13.06
N GLU A 22 3.43 3.11 12.91
CA GLU A 22 3.48 1.66 12.66
C GLU A 22 2.64 1.33 11.42
N PRO A 23 3.01 0.28 10.66
CA PRO A 23 2.22 -0.15 9.51
C PRO A 23 0.82 -0.62 9.95
N PHE A 24 -0.15 -0.47 9.07
CA PHE A 24 -1.49 -1.03 9.26
C PHE A 24 -1.54 -2.55 9.04
N GLY A 25 -0.60 -3.10 8.27
CA GLY A 25 -0.53 -4.53 7.95
C GLY A 25 -0.73 -4.77 6.46
N LEU A 26 -1.89 -5.30 6.07
CA LEU A 26 -2.24 -5.57 4.68
C LEU A 26 -3.09 -4.43 4.09
N VAL A 27 -2.67 -3.92 2.94
CA VAL A 27 -3.37 -2.86 2.19
C VAL A 27 -3.84 -3.39 0.84
N LEU A 28 -5.11 -3.21 0.54
CA LEU A 28 -5.68 -3.45 -0.79
C LEU A 28 -5.73 -2.13 -1.57
N ILE A 29 -5.14 -2.13 -2.77
CA ILE A 29 -5.16 -0.98 -3.68
C ILE A 29 -5.99 -1.35 -4.92
N ILE A 30 -7.20 -0.78 -5.04
CA ILE A 30 -8.06 -0.91 -6.22
C ILE A 30 -7.81 0.28 -7.14
N VAL A 31 -7.27 0.04 -8.33
CA VAL A 31 -6.81 1.11 -9.23
C VAL A 31 -7.83 1.36 -10.34
N PRO A 32 -8.20 2.63 -10.62
CA PRO A 32 -9.05 2.98 -11.76
C PRO A 32 -8.29 3.01 -13.10
N TRP A 33 -9.04 3.05 -14.19
CA TRP A 33 -8.54 2.84 -15.55
C TRP A 33 -7.98 4.06 -16.28
N ASN A 34 -8.23 5.28 -15.79
CA ASN A 34 -7.94 6.51 -16.54
C ASN A 34 -6.46 6.92 -16.50
N TYR A 35 -5.75 6.62 -15.41
CA TYR A 35 -4.30 6.81 -15.29
C TYR A 35 -3.67 5.59 -14.60
N PRO A 36 -3.72 4.40 -15.23
CA PRO A 36 -3.52 3.13 -14.54
C PRO A 36 -2.10 2.93 -14.02
N VAL A 37 -1.10 3.59 -14.62
CA VAL A 37 0.28 3.58 -14.10
C VAL A 37 0.42 4.48 -12.88
N ASN A 38 0.04 5.76 -12.99
CA ASN A 38 0.22 6.73 -11.91
C ASN A 38 -0.62 6.38 -10.68
N LEU A 39 -1.89 6.02 -10.88
CA LEU A 39 -2.81 5.66 -9.81
C LEU A 39 -2.52 4.28 -9.20
N THR A 40 -1.64 3.47 -9.83
CA THR A 40 -1.03 2.29 -9.20
C THR A 40 0.17 2.68 -8.36
N LEU A 41 1.17 3.32 -8.99
CA LEU A 41 2.51 3.43 -8.40
C LEU A 41 2.56 4.43 -7.24
N VAL A 42 1.84 5.55 -7.33
CA VAL A 42 1.83 6.57 -6.26
C VAL A 42 1.34 5.99 -4.92
N PRO A 43 0.15 5.34 -4.83
CA PRO A 43 -0.27 4.74 -3.58
C PRO A 43 0.56 3.51 -3.18
N LEU A 44 1.04 2.71 -4.15
CA LEU A 44 1.89 1.54 -3.87
C LEU A 44 3.19 1.93 -3.16
N VAL A 45 3.89 2.96 -3.65
CA VAL A 45 5.12 3.47 -3.03
C VAL A 45 4.85 3.91 -1.59
N GLY A 46 3.75 4.63 -1.35
CA GLY A 46 3.37 5.06 -0.01
C GLY A 46 3.08 3.89 0.94
N ALA A 47 2.32 2.90 0.47
CA ALA A 47 1.95 1.74 1.26
C ALA A 47 3.18 0.89 1.65
N LEU A 48 4.08 0.62 0.70
CA LEU A 48 5.31 -0.12 0.93
C LEU A 48 6.29 0.66 1.83
N ALA A 49 6.46 1.97 1.60
CA ALA A 49 7.32 2.81 2.43
C ALA A 49 6.83 2.92 3.89
N ALA A 50 5.52 2.83 4.11
CA ALA A 50 4.93 2.75 5.44
C ALA A 50 5.11 1.36 6.10
N GLY A 51 5.67 0.36 5.40
CA GLY A 51 5.93 -0.98 5.92
C GLY A 51 4.75 -1.95 5.81
N ASN A 52 3.79 -1.69 4.92
CA ASN A 52 2.65 -2.56 4.71
C ASN A 52 2.94 -3.64 3.66
N CYS A 53 2.24 -4.77 3.77
CA CYS A 53 2.04 -5.70 2.66
C CYS A 53 0.94 -5.15 1.75
N VAL A 54 1.01 -5.43 0.45
CA VAL A 54 0.08 -4.86 -0.53
C VAL A 54 -0.50 -5.94 -1.46
N VAL A 55 -1.82 -5.94 -1.60
CA VAL A 55 -2.53 -6.58 -2.71
C VAL A 55 -2.97 -5.50 -3.68
N LEU A 56 -2.54 -5.62 -4.92
CA LEU A 56 -2.84 -4.68 -5.98
C LEU A 56 -3.91 -5.26 -6.91
N LYS A 57 -5.00 -4.52 -7.10
CA LYS A 57 -6.05 -4.84 -8.06
C LYS A 57 -6.16 -3.75 -9.13
N PRO A 58 -5.47 -3.88 -10.27
CA PRO A 58 -5.60 -2.94 -11.38
C PRO A 58 -6.97 -3.08 -12.07
N SER A 59 -7.40 -2.05 -12.79
CA SER A 59 -8.67 -2.11 -13.54
C SER A 59 -8.53 -2.94 -14.83
N GLU A 60 -9.47 -3.86 -14.99
CA GLU A 60 -9.71 -4.70 -16.16
C GLU A 60 -10.02 -3.93 -17.45
N ILE A 61 -10.40 -2.66 -17.32
CA ILE A 61 -10.65 -1.77 -18.48
C ILE A 61 -9.29 -1.42 -19.15
N SER A 62 -8.20 -1.35 -18.39
CA SER A 62 -6.86 -1.02 -18.87
C SER A 62 -6.02 -2.28 -19.14
N GLN A 63 -6.56 -3.23 -19.93
CA GLN A 63 -6.01 -4.58 -20.14
C GLN A 63 -4.50 -4.66 -20.42
N GLY A 64 -3.99 -3.76 -21.28
CA GLY A 64 -2.55 -3.74 -21.58
C GLY A 64 -1.70 -3.36 -20.38
N THR A 65 -2.17 -2.42 -19.57
CA THR A 65 -1.43 -1.97 -18.37
C THR A 65 -1.54 -2.98 -17.24
N GLU A 66 -2.72 -3.54 -16.96
CA GLU A 66 -2.85 -4.52 -15.88
C GLU A 66 -1.98 -5.77 -16.10
N LYS A 67 -1.85 -6.24 -17.35
CA LYS A 67 -0.99 -7.37 -17.70
C LYS A 67 0.48 -7.05 -17.43
N VAL A 68 0.94 -5.90 -17.91
CA VAL A 68 2.33 -5.46 -17.66
C VAL A 68 2.58 -5.29 -16.16
N LEU A 69 1.65 -4.73 -15.40
CA LEU A 69 1.80 -4.60 -13.94
C LEU A 69 1.89 -5.96 -13.24
N ALA A 70 1.03 -6.91 -13.63
CA ALA A 70 1.02 -8.26 -13.08
C ALA A 70 2.27 -9.07 -13.45
N GLU A 71 2.83 -8.87 -14.64
CA GLU A 71 4.03 -9.56 -15.10
C GLU A 71 5.31 -8.94 -14.53
N VAL A 72 5.40 -7.61 -14.50
CA VAL A 72 6.65 -6.89 -14.22
C VAL A 72 6.84 -6.69 -12.72
N LEU A 73 5.84 -6.21 -11.98
CA LEU A 73 6.04 -5.86 -10.56
C LEU A 73 6.54 -7.04 -9.69
N PRO A 74 6.02 -8.27 -9.83
CA PRO A 74 6.51 -9.41 -9.04
C PRO A 74 7.95 -9.83 -9.32
N GLN A 75 8.58 -9.34 -10.39
CA GLN A 75 10.00 -9.59 -10.67
C GLN A 75 10.92 -8.69 -9.83
N TYR A 76 10.40 -7.58 -9.30
CA TYR A 76 11.17 -6.60 -8.54
C TYR A 76 10.74 -6.48 -7.07
N LEU A 77 9.50 -6.85 -6.74
CA LEU A 77 8.95 -6.77 -5.39
C LEU A 77 8.92 -8.15 -4.72
N ASP A 78 9.08 -8.15 -3.39
CA ASP A 78 9.04 -9.37 -2.58
C ASP A 78 7.63 -9.99 -2.60
N GLN A 79 7.53 -11.19 -3.17
CA GLN A 79 6.26 -11.90 -3.37
C GLN A 79 5.64 -12.40 -2.06
N SER A 80 6.36 -12.36 -0.93
CA SER A 80 5.80 -12.66 0.39
C SER A 80 4.96 -11.50 0.96
N CYS A 81 5.18 -10.27 0.48
CA CYS A 81 4.50 -9.07 0.95
C CYS A 81 3.79 -8.27 -0.16
N PHE A 82 3.88 -8.71 -1.41
CA PHE A 82 3.24 -8.08 -2.56
C PHE A 82 2.58 -9.10 -3.49
N ALA A 83 1.32 -8.86 -3.86
CA ALA A 83 0.59 -9.66 -4.84
C ALA A 83 -0.25 -8.78 -5.78
N VAL A 84 -0.49 -9.27 -7.00
CA VAL A 84 -1.39 -8.63 -7.98
C VAL A 84 -2.55 -9.58 -8.27
N VAL A 85 -3.77 -9.08 -8.15
CA VAL A 85 -5.00 -9.82 -8.47
C VAL A 85 -5.69 -9.13 -9.63
N LEU A 86 -5.87 -9.86 -10.74
CA LEU A 86 -6.61 -9.39 -11.90
C LEU A 86 -8.08 -9.81 -11.79
N GLY A 87 -8.98 -9.02 -12.37
CA GLY A 87 -10.40 -9.38 -12.43
C GLY A 87 -11.32 -8.18 -12.56
N GLY A 88 -12.59 -8.45 -12.85
CA GLY A 88 -13.64 -7.45 -12.95
C GLY A 88 -14.39 -7.24 -11.63
N PRO A 89 -15.64 -6.74 -11.69
CA PRO A 89 -16.46 -6.52 -10.49
C PRO A 89 -16.70 -7.78 -9.66
N GLN A 90 -16.81 -8.95 -10.30
CA GLN A 90 -17.09 -10.22 -9.62
C GLN A 90 -15.92 -10.63 -8.72
N GLU A 91 -14.69 -10.65 -9.26
CA GLU A 91 -13.48 -10.99 -8.52
C GLU A 91 -13.17 -9.93 -7.45
N THR A 92 -13.40 -8.65 -7.77
CA THR A 92 -13.22 -7.56 -6.80
C THR A 92 -14.13 -7.72 -5.58
N GLY A 93 -15.34 -8.24 -5.77
CA GLY A 93 -16.28 -8.49 -4.66
C GLY A 93 -15.88 -9.64 -3.72
N GLN A 94 -14.81 -10.37 -4.03
CA GLN A 94 -14.28 -11.47 -3.22
C GLN A 94 -12.99 -11.11 -2.47
N LEU A 95 -12.47 -9.90 -2.66
CA LEU A 95 -11.30 -9.34 -1.98
C LEU A 95 -11.70 -8.64 -0.68
#